data_AF-A0A1E5GSN8-F1
#
_entry.id   AF-A0A1E5GSN8-F1
#
_cell.length_a   1.000
_cell.length_b   1.000
_cell.length_c   1.000
_cell.angle_alpha   90.00
_cell.angle_beta   90.00
_cell.angle_gamma   90.00
#
_symmetry.space_group_name_H-M   'P 1'
#
loop_
_entity.id
_entity.type
_entity.pdbx_description
1 polymer ?
#
loop_
_entity_poly.entity_id
_entity_poly.type
_entity_poly.pdbx_seq_one_letter_code
_entity_poly.pdbx_strand_id
1 'polypeptide(L)'
;MSKKGQWTKIYRPAAKYKPNTAYQWAINNYRGKNYSYGINTNIWSKNPTYCSKIVWQAYWYSSATAQVGGMKQPLVVSPYDLPTYFNSRPAHVGTWSA
;
A
#
# COMPACT_ATOMS: atom_id res chain seq x y z
N MET A 1 14.95 19.19 -7.92
CA MET A 1 16.09 18.61 -8.66
C MET A 1 16.12 17.13 -8.35
N SER A 2 15.85 16.26 -9.32
CA SER A 2 16.12 14.84 -9.16
C SER A 2 17.53 14.53 -9.66
N LYS A 3 18.19 13.58 -9.01
CA LYS A 3 19.58 13.22 -9.31
C LYS A 3 19.61 12.06 -10.30
N LYS A 4 20.56 12.10 -11.24
CA LYS A 4 20.85 11.02 -12.21
C LYS A 4 20.84 9.65 -11.51
N GLY A 5 19.96 8.75 -11.94
CA GLY A 5 19.77 7.42 -11.36
C GLY A 5 18.58 7.28 -10.40
N GLN A 6 17.88 8.37 -10.08
CA GLN A 6 16.61 8.32 -9.36
C GLN A 6 15.46 8.03 -10.32
N TRP A 7 14.64 7.06 -9.94
CA TRP A 7 13.47 6.67 -10.69
C TRP A 7 12.29 6.41 -9.74
N THR A 8 11.09 6.63 -10.25
CA THR A 8 9.83 6.32 -9.59
C THR A 8 9.02 5.40 -10.49
N LYS A 9 8.82 4.15 -10.05
CA LYS A 9 7.92 3.21 -10.73
C LYS A 9 6.50 3.44 -10.28
N ILE A 10 5.60 3.60 -11.24
CA ILE A 10 4.17 3.83 -11.00
C ILE A 10 3.42 2.54 -11.29
N TYR A 11 2.64 2.08 -10.33
CA TYR A 11 1.83 0.87 -10.43
C TYR A 11 0.35 1.21 -10.20
N ARG A 12 -0.54 0.59 -10.99
CA ARG A 12 -1.99 0.77 -10.87
C ARG A 12 -2.67 -0.57 -10.54
N PRO A 13 -3.29 -0.72 -9.35
CA PRO A 13 -4.03 -1.91 -9.02
C PRO A 13 -5.32 -2.01 -9.86
N ALA A 14 -5.78 -3.24 -10.08
CA ALA A 14 -7.04 -3.49 -10.79
C ALA A 14 -8.23 -2.87 -10.06
N ALA A 15 -9.28 -2.48 -10.80
CA ALA A 15 -10.46 -1.81 -10.26
C ALA A 15 -11.15 -2.61 -9.12
N LYS A 16 -11.06 -3.95 -9.15
CA LYS A 16 -11.59 -4.84 -8.11
C LYS A 16 -11.06 -4.55 -6.70
N TYR A 17 -9.89 -3.92 -6.56
CA TYR A 17 -9.32 -3.53 -5.27
C TYR A 17 -9.90 -2.22 -4.71
N LYS A 18 -10.89 -1.63 -5.40
CA LYS A 18 -11.64 -0.44 -4.95
C LYS A 18 -10.70 0.70 -4.51
N PRO A 19 -9.86 1.25 -5.40
CA PRO A 19 -8.84 2.24 -5.04
C PRO A 19 -9.41 3.50 -4.37
N ASN A 20 -10.62 3.93 -4.73
CA ASN A 20 -11.28 5.06 -4.07
C ASN A 20 -11.62 4.74 -2.59
N THR A 21 -12.09 3.53 -2.31
CA THR A 21 -12.37 3.09 -0.93
C THR A 21 -11.08 2.91 -0.14
N ALA A 22 -10.00 2.42 -0.77
CA ALA A 22 -8.67 2.34 -0.16
C ALA A 22 -8.17 3.72 0.27
N TYR A 23 -8.28 4.71 -0.63
CA TYR A 23 -7.98 6.10 -0.34
C TYR A 23 -8.77 6.63 0.87
N GLN A 24 -10.09 6.45 0.89
CA GLN A 24 -10.93 6.91 2.00
C GLN A 24 -10.57 6.23 3.32
N TRP A 25 -10.29 4.92 3.29
CA TRP A 25 -9.85 4.19 4.47
C TRP A 25 -8.52 4.75 5.00
N ALA A 26 -7.54 5.01 4.14
CA ALA A 26 -6.25 5.57 4.55
C ALA A 26 -6.40 6.95 5.20
N ILE A 27 -7.22 7.83 4.61
CA ILE A 27 -7.50 9.15 5.15
C ILE A 27 -8.13 9.05 6.55
N ASN A 28 -9.17 8.24 6.69
CA ASN A 28 -9.89 8.11 7.97
C ASN A 28 -9.04 7.50 9.09
N ASN A 29 -8.06 6.65 8.72
CA ASN A 29 -7.28 5.87 9.68
C ASN A 29 -5.89 6.43 9.97
N TYR A 30 -5.28 7.25 9.10
CA TYR A 30 -3.93 7.79 9.33
C TYR A 30 -3.85 9.31 9.28
N ARG A 31 -4.69 10.00 8.50
CA ARG A 31 -4.57 11.45 8.36
C ARG A 31 -4.87 12.12 9.71
N GLY A 32 -3.94 12.94 10.18
CA GLY A 32 -4.05 13.63 11.47
C GLY A 32 -3.95 12.70 12.69
N LYS A 33 -3.48 11.46 12.53
CA LYS A 33 -3.23 10.55 13.65
C LYS A 33 -1.77 10.60 14.07
N ASN A 34 -1.51 10.70 15.38
CA ASN A 34 -0.16 10.75 15.94
C ASN A 34 0.41 9.34 16.14
N TYR A 35 0.60 8.59 15.05
CA TYR A 35 1.25 7.28 15.10
C TYR A 35 2.76 7.41 14.93
N SER A 36 3.52 6.65 15.71
CA SER A 36 4.96 6.62 15.62
C SER A 36 5.40 5.93 14.34
N TYR A 37 6.46 6.44 13.71
CA TYR A 37 7.10 5.73 12.61
C TYR A 37 7.88 4.53 13.17
N GLY A 38 7.72 3.36 12.57
CA GLY A 38 8.47 2.17 12.96
C GLY A 38 8.02 0.93 12.22
N ILE A 39 8.97 0.03 11.98
CA ILE A 39 8.74 -1.24 11.29
C ILE A 39 8.64 -2.35 12.33
N ASN A 40 7.54 -3.08 12.31
CA ASN A 40 7.35 -4.28 13.13
C ASN A 40 6.58 -5.34 12.35
N THR A 41 6.52 -6.54 12.91
CA THR A 41 5.78 -7.70 12.34
C THR A 41 4.27 -7.63 12.58
N ASN A 42 3.81 -6.69 13.41
CA ASN A 42 2.38 -6.48 13.64
C ASN A 42 1.79 -5.62 12.53
N ILE A 43 1.45 -6.28 11.42
CA ILE A 43 0.89 -5.65 10.21
C ILE A 43 -0.53 -5.11 10.42
N TRP A 44 -1.24 -5.58 11.44
CA TRP A 44 -2.62 -5.19 11.73
C TRP A 44 -2.73 -3.92 12.58
N SER A 45 -1.80 -3.73 13.52
CA SER A 45 -1.74 -2.51 14.32
C SER A 45 -1.49 -1.29 13.43
N LYS A 46 -2.10 -0.15 13.73
CA LYS A 46 -1.83 1.11 13.05
C LYS A 46 -0.64 1.87 13.65
N ASN A 47 -0.12 1.43 14.80
CA ASN A 47 1.00 2.05 15.50
C ASN A 47 1.97 0.96 16.03
N PRO A 48 3.28 1.02 15.72
CA PRO A 48 3.94 1.92 14.76
C PRO A 48 3.52 1.68 13.30
N THR A 49 3.72 2.69 12.46
CA THR A 49 3.37 2.69 11.02
C THR A 49 4.55 3.07 10.14
N TYR A 50 4.47 2.71 8.86
CA TYR A 50 5.44 3.06 7.82
C TYR A 50 4.76 3.11 6.45
N CYS A 51 5.44 3.72 5.47
CA CYS A 51 4.85 4.10 4.18
C CYS A 51 4.15 2.96 3.44
N SER A 52 4.81 1.82 3.28
CA SER A 52 4.27 0.66 2.55
C SER A 52 3.17 -0.06 3.34
N LYS A 53 3.22 -0.06 4.68
CA LYS A 53 2.17 -0.62 5.54
C LYS A 53 0.86 0.14 5.43
N ILE A 54 0.90 1.48 5.38
CA ILE A 54 -0.30 2.32 5.17
C ILE A 54 -1.00 1.92 3.87
N VAL A 55 -0.25 1.79 2.78
CA VAL A 55 -0.79 1.43 1.46
C VAL A 55 -1.37 0.01 1.47
N TRP A 56 -0.66 -0.97 2.02
CA TRP A 56 -1.16 -2.35 2.11
C TRP A 56 -2.43 -2.44 2.97
N GLN A 57 -2.46 -1.82 4.15
CA GLN A 57 -3.64 -1.83 5.03
C GLN A 57 -4.83 -1.15 4.35
N ALA A 58 -4.60 -0.05 3.64
CA ALA A 58 -5.66 0.64 2.89
C ALA A 58 -6.36 -0.26 1.88
N TYR A 59 -5.60 -0.97 1.04
CA TYR A 59 -6.16 -1.90 0.07
C TYR A 59 -6.72 -3.17 0.72
N TRP A 60 -6.09 -3.67 1.79
CA TRP A 60 -6.60 -4.82 2.53
C TRP A 60 -7.99 -4.54 3.09
N TYR A 61 -8.15 -3.48 3.88
CA TYR A 61 -9.41 -3.18 4.55
C TYR A 61 -10.48 -2.59 3.61
N SER A 62 -10.09 -1.95 2.50
CA SER A 62 -11.07 -1.54 1.48
C SER A 62 -11.64 -2.70 0.69
N SER A 63 -10.83 -3.75 0.48
CA SER A 63 -11.25 -4.97 -0.20
C SER A 63 -12.04 -5.91 0.71
N ALA A 64 -11.81 -5.86 2.04
CA ALA A 64 -12.40 -6.72 3.06
C ALA A 64 -13.92 -6.58 3.28
N THR A 65 -14.60 -5.59 2.70
CA THR A 65 -16.07 -5.52 2.71
C THR A 65 -16.73 -6.60 1.85
N ALA A 66 -15.96 -7.34 1.06
CA ALA A 66 -16.35 -8.62 0.50
C ALA A 66 -15.19 -9.60 0.72
N GLN A 67 -15.50 -10.85 1.06
CA GLN A 67 -14.54 -11.95 1.22
C GLN A 67 -13.82 -12.29 -0.10
N VAL A 68 -13.08 -11.36 -0.68
CA VAL A 68 -12.38 -11.54 -1.94
C VAL A 68 -10.90 -11.68 -1.58
N GLY A 69 -10.49 -12.94 -1.43
CA GLY A 69 -9.09 -13.37 -1.32
C GLY A 69 -8.26 -12.83 -2.48
N GLY A 70 -7.77 -11.60 -2.32
CA GLY A 70 -7.15 -10.83 -3.38
C GLY A 70 -5.79 -10.27 -3.00
N MET A 71 -5.40 -10.33 -1.74
CA MET A 71 -4.08 -9.87 -1.30
C MET A 71 -3.41 -10.89 -0.38
N LYS A 72 -2.09 -10.96 -0.45
CA LYS A 72 -1.24 -11.77 0.42
C LYS A 72 -0.96 -10.98 1.70
N GLN A 73 -0.89 -11.69 2.82
CA GLN A 73 -0.50 -11.15 4.12
C GLN A 73 1.00 -11.39 4.36
N PRO A 74 1.86 -10.35 4.28
CA PRO A 74 3.25 -10.47 4.70
C PRO A 74 3.41 -10.20 6.21
N LEU A 75 4.56 -10.55 6.76
CA LEU A 75 4.96 -10.11 8.11
C LEU A 75 5.38 -8.63 8.10
N VAL A 76 6.07 -8.20 7.04
CA VAL A 76 6.50 -6.82 6.81
C VAL A 76 6.26 -6.48 5.34
N VAL A 77 5.70 -5.31 5.08
CA VAL A 77 5.40 -4.85 3.72
C VAL A 77 6.61 -4.12 3.15
N SER A 78 7.40 -4.76 2.31
CA SER A 78 8.48 -4.07 1.59
C SER A 78 7.88 -3.13 0.52
N PRO A 79 8.35 -1.88 0.37
CA PRO A 79 7.89 -0.98 -0.70
C PRO A 79 8.07 -1.56 -2.11
N TYR A 80 9.16 -2.31 -2.33
CA TYR A 80 9.46 -2.90 -3.64
C TYR A 80 8.60 -4.13 -3.94
N ASP A 81 8.20 -4.85 -2.91
CA ASP A 81 7.38 -6.06 -3.03
C ASP A 81 5.88 -5.74 -2.99
N LEU A 82 5.51 -4.49 -2.72
CA LEU A 82 4.12 -4.07 -2.57
C LEU A 82 3.20 -4.52 -3.73
N PRO A 83 3.60 -4.42 -5.02
CA PRO A 83 2.80 -4.92 -6.13
C PRO A 83 2.59 -6.44 -6.11
N THR A 84 3.47 -7.21 -5.48
CA THR A 84 3.40 -8.69 -5.43
C THR A 84 2.39 -9.20 -4.39
N TYR A 85 1.98 -8.35 -3.45
CA TYR A 85 0.98 -8.70 -2.45
C TYR A 85 -0.44 -8.64 -2.99
N PHE A 86 -0.68 -8.21 -4.23
CA PHE A 86 -1.98 -8.31 -4.88
C PHE A 86 -2.02 -9.59 -5.75
N ASN A 87 -3.04 -10.43 -5.57
CA ASN A 87 -3.22 -11.70 -6.30
C ASN A 87 -3.31 -11.48 -7.81
N SER A 88 -4.06 -10.45 -8.23
CA SER A 88 -3.89 -9.82 -9.54
C SER A 88 -2.90 -8.68 -9.39
N ARG A 89 -1.70 -8.86 -9.96
CA ARG A 89 -0.59 -7.92 -9.88
C ARG A 89 -1.00 -6.56 -10.48
N PRO A 90 -0.69 -5.43 -9.80
CA PRO A 90 -0.89 -4.11 -10.35
C PRO A 90 -0.12 -3.93 -11.66
N ALA A 91 -0.73 -3.27 -12.63
CA ALA A 91 -0.08 -2.96 -13.90
C ALA A 91 1.02 -1.93 -13.66
N HIS A 92 2.23 -2.19 -14.18
CA HIS A 92 3.27 -1.17 -14.26
C HIS A 92 2.84 -0.14 -15.32
N VAL A 93 2.55 1.09 -14.88
CA VAL A 93 2.04 2.16 -15.74
C VAL A 93 3.20 2.92 -16.40
N GLY A 94 4.33 3.01 -15.71
CA GLY A 94 5.52 3.67 -16.25
C GLY A 94 6.58 3.86 -15.18
N THR A 95 7.78 4.18 -15.65
CA THR A 95 8.90 4.59 -14.81
C THR A 95 9.21 6.03 -15.12
N TRP A 96 9.04 6.91 -14.14
CA TRP A 96 9.49 8.28 -14.23
C TRP A 96 10.96 8.34 -13.81
N SER A 97 11.80 8.90 -14.66
CA SER A 97 13.21 9.20 -14.35
C SER A 97 13.36 10.70 -14.38
N ALA A 98 14.23 11.23 -13.51
CA ALA A 98 14.32 12.67 -13.35
C ALA A 98 15.76 13.18 -13.25
#